data_AF-A0A927F4I4-F1
#
_entry.id   AF-A0A927F4I4-F1
#
_cell.length_a   1.000
_cell.length_b   1.000
_cell.length_c   1.000
_cell.angle_alpha   90.00
_cell.angle_beta   90.00
_cell.angle_gamma   90.00
#
_symmetry.space_group_name_H-M   'P 1'
#
loop_
_entity.id
_entity.type
_entity.pdbx_description
1 polymer ?
#
loop_
_entity_poly.entity_id
_entity_poly.type
_entity_poly.pdbx_seq_one_letter_code
_entity_poly.pdbx_strand_id
1 'polypeptide(L)'
;MPRPPRIGTLTGAAWRAAALMVTLVRLRPLPARNALFGAAVAVAYMDASGQGIDPPYGALIDLARDIDAARADVYDTGDRLRSWRI
;
A
#
# COMPACT_ATOMS: atom_id res chain seq x y z
N MET A 1 10.90 20.06 -22.07
CA MET A 1 10.63 20.21 -20.62
C MET A 1 9.95 18.95 -20.11
N PRO A 2 10.40 18.33 -19.01
CA PRO A 2 9.69 17.22 -18.40
C PRO A 2 8.37 17.73 -17.80
N ARG A 3 7.28 17.02 -18.07
CA ARG A 3 5.93 17.42 -17.66
C ARG A 3 5.78 17.27 -16.14
N PRO A 4 5.31 18.28 -15.40
CA PRO A 4 5.04 18.12 -13.97
C PRO A 4 3.97 17.04 -13.75
N PRO A 5 4.13 16.17 -12.73
CA PRO A 5 3.21 15.08 -12.52
C PRO A 5 1.81 15.61 -12.22
N ARG A 6 0.79 15.04 -12.86
CA ARG A 6 -0.61 15.43 -12.62
C ARG A 6 -0.96 15.03 -11.19
N ILE A 7 -1.28 16.02 -10.35
CA ILE A 7 -1.71 15.87 -8.96
C ILE A 7 -2.90 14.88 -8.85
N GLY A 8 -3.71 14.72 -9.91
CA GLY A 8 -4.79 13.72 -9.98
C GLY A 8 -4.36 12.25 -10.16
N THR A 9 -3.18 11.96 -10.72
CA THR A 9 -2.70 10.57 -10.96
C THR A 9 -1.78 10.05 -9.84
N LEU A 10 -1.15 10.95 -9.09
CA LEU A 10 -0.32 10.62 -7.92
C LEU A 10 -1.15 10.42 -6.64
N THR A 11 -2.35 11.00 -6.55
CA THR A 11 -3.21 10.91 -5.35
C THR A 11 -4.32 9.85 -5.50
N GLY A 12 -4.03 8.76 -6.23
CA GLY A 12 -4.97 7.66 -6.45
C GLY A 12 -5.23 6.84 -5.18
N ALA A 13 -6.27 6.01 -5.20
CA ALA A 13 -6.61 5.12 -4.09
C ALA A 13 -5.41 4.27 -3.63
N ALA A 14 -4.62 3.76 -4.58
CA ALA A 14 -3.41 2.98 -4.31
C ALA A 14 -2.35 3.73 -3.49
N TRP A 15 -2.17 5.04 -3.75
CA TRP A 15 -1.19 5.83 -3.01
C TRP A 15 -1.66 6.10 -1.57
N ARG A 16 -2.96 6.36 -1.38
CA ARG A 16 -3.55 6.55 -0.05
C ARG A 16 -3.52 5.24 0.75
N ALA A 17 -3.86 4.11 0.13
CA ALA A 17 -3.74 2.78 0.72
C ALA A 17 -2.28 2.47 1.10
N ALA A 18 -1.33 2.79 0.23
CA ALA A 18 0.10 2.62 0.50
C ALA A 18 0.57 3.46 1.69
N ALA A 19 0.21 4.74 1.74
CA ALA A 19 0.57 5.62 2.85
C ALA A 19 0.04 5.11 4.20
N LEU A 20 -1.20 4.61 4.22
CA LEU A 20 -1.79 3.97 5.40
C LEU A 20 -1.00 2.70 5.80
N MET A 21 -0.73 1.81 4.84
CA MET A 21 0.02 0.58 5.09
C MET A 21 1.41 0.86 5.65
N VAL A 22 2.18 1.73 5.00
CA VAL A 22 3.54 2.09 5.43
C VAL A 22 3.53 2.67 6.85
N THR A 23 2.59 3.56 7.14
CA THR A 23 2.46 4.19 8.46
C THR A 23 2.14 3.16 9.54
N LEU A 24 1.17 2.28 9.29
CA LEU A 24 0.75 1.25 10.25
C LEU A 24 1.86 0.22 10.51
N VAL A 25 2.58 -0.20 9.46
CA VAL A 25 3.68 -1.16 9.58
C VAL A 25 4.84 -0.54 10.38
N ARG A 26 5.21 0.72 10.10
CA ARG A 26 6.38 1.36 10.72
C ARG A 26 6.13 1.90 12.13
N LEU A 27 5.00 2.56 12.36
CA LEU A 27 4.70 3.14 13.68
C LEU A 27 4.28 2.09 14.72
N ARG A 28 3.82 0.93 14.24
CA ARG A 28 3.40 -0.20 15.07
C ARG A 28 2.41 0.20 16.19
N PRO A 29 1.26 0.80 15.85
CA PRO A 29 0.30 1.31 16.85
C PRO A 29 -0.34 0.22 17.71
N LEU A 30 -0.33 -1.05 17.27
CA LEU A 30 -0.86 -2.18 18.01
C LEU A 30 0.25 -2.95 18.74
N PRO A 31 -0.06 -3.67 19.85
CA PRO A 31 0.91 -4.51 20.55
C PRO A 31 1.54 -5.62 19.69
N ALA A 32 0.83 -6.11 18.67
CA ALA A 32 1.31 -7.14 17.76
C ALA A 32 0.61 -7.07 16.39
N ARG A 33 1.14 -7.79 15.40
CA ARG A 33 0.52 -8.01 14.07
C ARG A 33 0.27 -6.74 13.23
N ASN A 34 1.04 -5.68 13.46
CA ASN A 34 0.95 -4.43 12.67
C ASN A 34 1.11 -4.63 11.16
N ALA A 35 1.94 -5.60 10.74
CA ALA A 35 2.11 -5.96 9.34
C ALA A 35 0.81 -6.50 8.70
N LEU A 36 0.14 -7.43 9.38
CA LEU A 36 -1.14 -7.99 8.94
C LEU A 36 -2.23 -6.92 8.95
N PHE A 37 -2.25 -6.08 9.98
CA PHE A 37 -3.21 -4.98 10.09
C PHE A 37 -3.03 -3.96 8.96
N GLY A 38 -1.80 -3.52 8.68
CA GLY A 38 -1.50 -2.62 7.58
C GLY A 38 -1.91 -3.18 6.22
N ALA A 39 -1.65 -4.47 5.97
CA ALA A 39 -2.07 -5.14 4.75
C ALA A 39 -3.61 -5.19 4.62
N ALA A 40 -4.32 -5.55 5.69
CA ALA A 40 -5.79 -5.58 5.69
C ALA A 40 -6.40 -4.20 5.46
N VAL A 41 -5.84 -3.15 6.06
CA VAL A 41 -6.28 -1.76 5.84
C VAL A 41 -6.06 -1.33 4.39
N ALA A 42 -4.93 -1.70 3.77
CA ALA A 42 -4.68 -1.39 2.37
C ALA A 42 -5.73 -2.03 1.44
N VAL A 43 -6.03 -3.31 1.64
CA VAL A 43 -7.05 -4.04 0.88
C VAL A 43 -8.43 -3.40 1.06
N ALA A 44 -8.84 -3.17 2.31
CA ALA A 44 -10.14 -2.57 2.61
C ALA A 44 -10.27 -1.14 2.05
N TYR A 45 -9.19 -0.35 2.06
CA TYR A 45 -9.20 1.00 1.49
C TYR A 45 -9.35 0.96 -0.03
N MET A 46 -8.65 0.03 -0.69
CA MET A 46 -8.73 -0.18 -2.14
C MET A 46 -10.13 -0.62 -2.56
N ASP A 47 -10.72 -1.58 -1.84
CA ASP A 47 -12.10 -2.03 -2.05
C ASP A 47 -13.12 -0.89 -1.84
N ALA A 48 -13.03 -0.16 -0.72
CA ALA A 48 -13.90 0.99 -0.43
C ALA A 48 -13.76 2.13 -1.45
N SER A 49 -12.62 2.21 -2.15
CA SER A 49 -12.39 3.16 -3.23
C SER A 49 -12.87 2.67 -4.60
N GLY A 50 -13.52 1.50 -4.67
CA GLY A 50 -13.96 0.86 -5.92
C GLY A 50 -12.79 0.41 -6.80
N GLN A 51 -11.64 0.12 -6.20
CA GLN A 51 -10.41 -0.30 -6.87
C GLN A 51 -9.89 -1.56 -6.19
N GLY A 52 -10.72 -2.61 -6.12
CA GLY A 52 -10.34 -3.89 -5.51
C GLY A 52 -9.01 -4.43 -6.04
N ILE A 53 -8.32 -5.21 -5.22
CA ILE A 53 -7.04 -5.82 -5.58
C ILE A 53 -7.09 -7.34 -5.41
N ASP A 54 -6.47 -8.06 -6.34
CA ASP A 54 -6.26 -9.51 -6.28
C ASP A 54 -4.75 -9.82 -6.27
N PRO A 55 -4.08 -9.65 -5.11
CA PRO A 55 -2.65 -9.90 -5.01
C PRO A 55 -2.33 -11.39 -5.09
N PRO A 56 -1.21 -11.79 -5.73
CA PRO A 56 -0.74 -13.16 -5.70
C PRO A 56 -0.55 -13.68 -4.26
N TYR A 57 -0.66 -14.99 -4.08
CA TYR A 57 -0.50 -15.60 -2.76
C TYR A 57 0.81 -15.19 -2.08
N GLY A 58 0.72 -14.69 -0.85
CA GLY A 58 1.86 -14.22 -0.07
C GLY A 58 2.36 -12.81 -0.41
N ALA A 59 1.98 -12.22 -1.56
CA ALA A 59 2.54 -10.96 -2.04
C ALA A 59 2.27 -9.77 -1.10
N LEU A 60 1.11 -9.72 -0.44
CA LEU A 60 0.81 -8.71 0.59
C LEU A 60 1.70 -8.85 1.84
N ILE A 61 1.99 -10.09 2.25
CA ILE A 61 2.83 -10.38 3.42
C ILE A 61 4.28 -10.01 3.11
N ASP A 62 4.75 -10.34 1.90
CA ASP A 62 6.08 -9.99 1.44
C ASP A 62 6.23 -8.47 1.31
N LEU A 63 5.22 -7.79 0.77
CA LEU A 63 5.18 -6.32 0.74
C LEU A 63 5.23 -5.72 2.16
N ALA A 64 4.46 -6.25 3.10
CA ALA A 64 4.52 -5.79 4.50
C ALA A 64 5.91 -6.01 5.12
N ARG A 65 6.58 -7.13 4.80
CA ARG A 65 7.94 -7.41 5.24
C ARG A 65 8.97 -6.47 4.60
N ASP A 66 8.80 -6.12 3.33
CA ASP A 66 9.64 -5.16 2.64
C ASP A 66 9.51 -3.75 3.25
N ILE A 67 8.28 -3.34 3.60
CA ILE A 67 8.04 -2.07 4.29
C ILE A 67 8.69 -2.05 5.68
N ASP A 68 8.53 -3.12 6.46
CA ASP A 68 9.10 -3.24 7.81
C ASP A 68 10.64 -3.22 7.78
N ALA A 69 11.23 -3.85 6.77
CA ALA A 69 12.67 -3.83 6.52
C ALA A 69 13.17 -2.56 5.79
N ALA A 70 12.31 -1.56 5.61
CA ALA A 70 12.59 -0.32 4.90
C ALA A 70 13.11 -0.49 3.45
N ARG A 71 12.76 -1.61 2.79
CA ARG A 71 13.06 -1.90 1.39
C ARG A 71 11.99 -1.42 0.41
N ALA A 72 10.81 -1.05 0.91
CA ALA A 72 9.75 -0.44 0.13
C ALA A 72 9.29 0.85 0.81
N ASP A 73 9.17 1.91 0.02
CA ASP A 73 8.58 3.17 0.44
C ASP A 73 7.10 3.28 0.01
N VAL A 74 6.48 4.44 0.23
CA VAL A 74 5.08 4.67 -0.13
C VAL A 74 4.85 4.59 -1.64
N TYR A 75 5.82 4.99 -2.45
CA TYR A 75 5.70 4.94 -3.91
C TYR A 75 5.82 3.51 -4.41
N ASP A 76 6.82 2.76 -3.95
CA ASP A 76 7.00 1.34 -4.30
C ASP A 76 5.75 0.52 -3.92
N THR A 77 5.22 0.79 -2.71
CA THR A 77 4.01 0.15 -2.20
C THR A 77 2.80 0.51 -3.05
N GLY A 78 2.65 1.78 -3.44
CA GLY A 78 1.56 2.25 -4.28
C GLY A 78 1.57 1.62 -5.68
N ASP A 79 2.75 1.48 -6.28
CA ASP A 79 2.89 0.84 -7.60
C ASP A 79 2.59 -0.67 -7.54
N ARG A 80 3.03 -1.37 -6.48
CA ARG A 80 2.64 -2.77 -6.25
C ARG A 80 1.13 -2.93 -6.08
N LEU A 81 0.50 -2.12 -5.24
CA LEU A 81 -0.95 -2.16 -5.05
C LEU A 81 -1.71 -1.87 -6.36
N ARG A 82 -1.22 -0.93 -7.17
CA ARG A 82 -1.79 -0.63 -8.49
C ARG A 82 -1.65 -1.81 -9.46
N SER A 83 -0.55 -2.56 -9.38
CA SER A 83 -0.31 -3.73 -10.23
C SER A 83 -1.26 -4.90 -9.97
N TRP A 84 -1.88 -4.94 -8.78
CA TRP A 84 -2.82 -5.98 -8.37
C TRP A 84 -4.28 -5.58 -8.56
N ARG A 85 -4.56 -4.38 -9.09
CA ARG A 85 -5.91 -3.88 -9.24
C ARG A 85 -6.69 -4.70 -10.28
N ILE A 86 -7.94 -5.01 -9.96
CA ILE A 86 -8.94 -5.62 -10.85
C ILE A 86 -9.99 -4.60 -11.32
#